data_AF-A0A0Q4XMK6-F1
#
_entry.id   AF-A0A0Q4XMK6-F1
#
_cell.length_a   1.000
_cell.length_b   1.000
_cell.length_c   1.000
_cell.angle_alpha   90.00
_cell.angle_beta   90.00
_cell.angle_gamma   90.00
#
_symmetry.space_group_name_H-M   'P 1'
#
loop_
_entity.id
_entity.type
_entity.pdbx_description
1 polymer ?
#
loop_
_entity_poly.entity_id
_entity_poly.type
_entity_poly.pdbx_seq_one_letter_code
_entity_poly.pdbx_strand_id
1 'polypeptide(L)'
;MSTPENLKDLYTDELKDLWSANDQMLRCIKKLNTKAADKSLKDMLTGSQEGIAKHTGILKDLIASNGEKVSKEHCKGMEGLVAEATKHTGEEAPKKGPVRDAVIIAQYQRMSHYGIAGFGTAAAFAKGLGLADDYKALQAAVKEIYGNDDYVSKLAETTVNLQAKDR
;
A
#
# COMPACT_ATOMS: atom_id res chain seq x y z
N MET A 1 -13.13 -15.51 -3.07
CA MET A 1 -12.04 -16.49 -3.07
C MET A 1 -12.66 -17.87 -3.12
N SER A 2 -12.05 -18.78 -3.87
CA SER A 2 -12.28 -20.22 -3.74
C SER A 2 -11.87 -20.65 -2.33
N THR A 3 -12.36 -21.78 -1.83
CA THR A 3 -11.86 -22.31 -0.54
C THR A 3 -10.43 -22.80 -0.74
N PRO A 4 -9.41 -22.23 -0.06
CA PRO A 4 -8.04 -22.72 -0.17
C PRO A 4 -7.92 -24.09 0.51
N GLU A 5 -7.34 -25.07 -0.18
CA GLU A 5 -7.19 -26.43 0.35
C GLU A 5 -5.77 -26.68 0.89
N ASN A 6 -4.81 -25.85 0.50
CA ASN A 6 -3.42 -25.97 0.90
C ASN A 6 -2.70 -24.60 0.93
N LEU A 7 -1.43 -24.59 1.38
CA LEU A 7 -0.64 -23.36 1.51
C LEU A 7 -0.31 -22.70 0.15
N LYS A 8 -0.22 -23.47 -0.93
CA LYS A 8 0.01 -22.95 -2.27
C LYS A 8 -1.21 -22.16 -2.76
N ASP A 9 -2.42 -22.67 -2.53
CA ASP A 9 -3.66 -21.96 -2.85
C ASP A 9 -3.75 -20.66 -2.06
N LEU A 10 -3.47 -20.72 -0.75
CA LEU A 10 -3.48 -19.52 0.11
C LEU A 10 -2.45 -18.49 -0.34
N TYR A 11 -1.26 -18.93 -0.75
CA TYR A 11 -0.23 -18.07 -1.28
C TYR A 11 -0.67 -17.39 -2.58
N THR A 12 -1.22 -18.13 -3.53
CA THR A 12 -1.62 -17.58 -4.82
C THR A 12 -2.82 -16.65 -4.70
N ASP A 13 -3.78 -16.96 -3.82
CA ASP A 13 -4.90 -16.08 -3.50
C ASP A 13 -4.42 -14.76 -2.87
N GLU A 14 -3.47 -14.83 -1.93
CA GLU A 14 -2.88 -13.63 -1.31
C GLU A 14 -2.19 -12.72 -2.35
N LEU A 15 -1.45 -13.28 -3.31
CA LEU A 15 -0.83 -12.51 -4.39
C LEU A 15 -1.87 -11.80 -5.27
N LYS A 16 -2.98 -12.49 -5.58
CA LYS A 16 -4.07 -11.96 -6.42
C LYS A 16 -4.85 -10.86 -5.69
N ASP A 17 -5.08 -11.00 -4.39
CA ASP A 17 -5.69 -9.99 -3.53
C ASP A 17 -4.80 -8.73 -3.42
N LEU A 18 -3.51 -8.92 -3.13
CA LEU A 18 -2.51 -7.84 -3.05
C LEU A 18 -2.39 -7.05 -4.36
N TRP A 19 -2.54 -7.69 -5.52
CA TRP A 19 -2.55 -6.95 -6.78
C TRP A 19 -3.77 -6.01 -6.84
N SER A 20 -4.96 -6.48 -6.50
CA SER A 20 -6.11 -5.58 -6.44
C SER A 20 -5.93 -4.47 -5.40
N ALA A 21 -5.36 -4.79 -4.24
CA ALA A 21 -5.05 -3.79 -3.21
C ALA A 21 -4.13 -2.70 -3.77
N ASN A 22 -3.03 -3.06 -4.43
CA ASN A 22 -2.12 -2.11 -5.06
C ASN A 22 -2.81 -1.23 -6.11
N ASP A 23 -3.62 -1.81 -6.98
CA ASP A 23 -4.37 -1.07 -8.00
C ASP A 23 -5.32 -0.04 -7.36
N GLN A 24 -5.99 -0.40 -6.27
CA GLN A 24 -6.89 0.46 -5.52
C GLN A 24 -6.14 1.59 -4.81
N MET A 25 -5.07 1.25 -4.08
CA MET A 25 -4.22 2.21 -3.37
C MET A 25 -3.56 3.19 -4.34
N LEU A 26 -3.08 2.73 -5.50
CA LEU A 26 -2.47 3.58 -6.53
C LEU A 26 -3.44 4.67 -7.01
N ARG A 27 -4.70 4.31 -7.28
CA ARG A 27 -5.74 5.28 -7.66
C ARG A 27 -6.04 6.27 -6.54
N CYS A 28 -6.06 5.81 -5.29
CA CYS A 28 -6.28 6.66 -4.13
C CYS A 28 -5.13 7.67 -3.98
N ILE A 29 -3.88 7.19 -3.96
CA ILE A 29 -2.69 8.04 -3.80
C ILE A 29 -2.58 9.09 -4.89
N LYS A 30 -2.90 8.76 -6.15
CA LYS A 30 -2.96 9.76 -7.23
C LYS A 30 -3.91 10.92 -6.89
N LYS A 31 -5.06 10.63 -6.28
CA LYS A 31 -6.01 11.66 -5.83
C LYS A 31 -5.53 12.38 -4.57
N LEU A 32 -4.82 11.71 -3.66
CA LEU A 32 -4.27 12.36 -2.47
C LEU A 32 -3.13 13.32 -2.83
N ASN A 33 -2.31 12.97 -3.81
CA ASN A 33 -1.18 13.79 -4.26
C ASN A 33 -1.63 15.16 -4.79
N THR A 34 -2.76 15.22 -5.50
CA THR A 34 -3.32 16.50 -5.99
C THR A 34 -3.91 17.35 -4.87
N LYS A 35 -4.20 16.75 -3.71
CA LYS A 35 -4.80 17.41 -2.54
C LYS A 35 -3.76 17.91 -1.54
N ALA A 36 -2.57 17.31 -1.51
CA ALA A 36 -1.49 17.68 -0.61
C ALA A 36 -1.02 19.11 -0.85
N ALA A 37 -0.59 19.81 0.20
CA ALA A 37 0.02 21.14 0.10
C ALA A 37 1.55 21.09 0.29
N ASP A 38 2.03 20.31 1.26
CA ASP A 38 3.45 20.13 1.54
C ASP A 38 4.20 19.48 0.35
N LYS A 39 5.37 20.04 0.02
CA LYS A 39 6.17 19.57 -1.12
C LYS A 39 6.76 18.19 -0.85
N SER A 40 7.27 17.94 0.36
CA SER A 40 7.90 16.67 0.73
C SER A 40 6.86 15.54 0.72
N LEU A 41 5.64 15.84 1.19
CA LEU A 41 4.51 14.92 1.11
C LEU A 41 4.18 14.56 -0.34
N LYS A 42 4.13 15.54 -1.24
CA LYS A 42 3.89 15.29 -2.68
C LYS A 42 4.96 14.44 -3.33
N ASP A 43 6.23 14.74 -3.05
CA ASP A 43 7.36 14.00 -3.61
C ASP A 43 7.32 12.54 -3.13
N MET A 44 7.03 12.31 -1.84
CA MET A 44 6.83 10.98 -1.27
C MET A 44 5.64 10.24 -1.89
N LEU A 45 4.48 10.90 -2.04
CA LEU A 45 3.30 10.30 -2.69
C LEU A 45 3.56 9.98 -4.17
N THR A 46 4.46 10.73 -4.83
CA THR A 46 4.87 10.46 -6.21
C THR A 46 5.78 9.23 -6.26
N GLY A 47 6.81 9.15 -5.42
CA GLY A 47 7.66 7.96 -5.32
C GLY A 47 6.88 6.69 -4.92
N SER A 48 5.89 6.83 -4.04
CA SER A 48 4.99 5.72 -3.66
C SER A 48 4.20 5.17 -4.84
N GLN A 49 3.81 6.00 -5.81
CA GLN A 49 3.10 5.52 -7.01
C GLN A 49 3.99 4.60 -7.86
N GLU A 50 5.27 4.95 -7.99
CA GLU A 50 6.26 4.15 -8.71
C GLU A 50 6.53 2.83 -7.98
N GLY A 51 6.71 2.88 -6.66
CA GLY A 51 6.87 1.70 -5.81
C GLY A 51 5.69 0.73 -5.95
N ILE A 52 4.45 1.22 -5.84
CA ILE A 52 3.24 0.38 -5.99
C ILE A 52 3.15 -0.24 -7.39
N ALA A 53 3.47 0.51 -8.45
CA ALA A 53 3.47 -0.02 -9.81
C ALA A 53 4.51 -1.14 -9.98
N LYS A 54 5.72 -0.95 -9.44
CA LYS A 54 6.78 -1.96 -9.40
C LYS A 54 6.34 -3.21 -8.62
N HIS A 55 5.80 -3.05 -7.41
CA HIS A 55 5.34 -4.17 -6.58
C HIS A 55 4.19 -4.93 -7.26
N THR A 56 3.32 -4.22 -7.98
CA THR A 56 2.27 -4.85 -8.79
C THR A 56 2.85 -5.69 -9.93
N GLY A 57 3.95 -5.24 -10.55
CA GLY A 57 4.70 -6.04 -11.53
C GLY A 57 5.22 -7.34 -10.91
N ILE A 58 5.87 -7.24 -9.74
CA ILE A 58 6.35 -8.41 -8.98
C ILE A 58 5.21 -9.40 -8.74
N LEU A 59 4.06 -8.96 -8.22
CA LEU A 59 2.92 -9.85 -7.97
C LEU A 59 2.46 -10.61 -9.22
N LYS A 60 2.39 -9.93 -10.37
CA LYS A 60 2.01 -10.56 -11.65
C LYS A 60 3.02 -11.62 -12.08
N ASP A 61 4.31 -11.32 -11.97
CA ASP A 61 5.39 -12.23 -12.33
C ASP A 61 5.38 -13.47 -11.41
N LEU A 62 5.14 -13.27 -10.11
CA LEU A 62 5.01 -14.36 -9.15
C LEU A 62 3.77 -15.22 -9.42
N ILE A 63 2.61 -14.63 -9.73
CA ILE A 63 1.42 -15.41 -10.11
C ILE A 63 1.72 -16.28 -11.34
N ALA A 64 2.36 -15.69 -12.37
CA ALA A 64 2.72 -16.41 -13.59
C ALA A 64 3.73 -17.55 -13.32
N SER A 65 4.79 -17.29 -12.54
CA SER A 65 5.82 -18.28 -12.22
C SER A 65 5.30 -19.46 -11.41
N ASN A 66 4.22 -19.23 -10.66
CA ASN A 66 3.56 -20.24 -9.85
C ASN A 66 2.54 -21.10 -10.65
N GLY A 67 2.42 -20.89 -11.97
CA GLY A 67 1.55 -21.65 -12.87
C GLY A 67 0.08 -21.25 -12.83
N GLU A 68 -0.22 -20.11 -12.18
CA GLU A 68 -1.58 -19.62 -11.99
C GLU A 68 -2.03 -18.69 -13.11
N LYS A 69 -3.34 -18.57 -13.28
CA LYS A 69 -3.90 -17.56 -14.17
C LYS A 69 -3.55 -16.16 -13.64
N VAL A 70 -2.88 -15.37 -14.47
CA VAL A 70 -2.52 -13.97 -14.17
C VAL A 70 -3.78 -13.10 -14.19
N SER A 71 -4.44 -13.02 -13.04
CA SER A 71 -5.59 -12.17 -12.80
C SER A 71 -5.66 -11.81 -11.33
N LYS A 72 -6.01 -10.57 -11.01
CA LYS A 72 -6.29 -10.15 -9.64
C LYS A 72 -7.64 -10.65 -9.13
N GLU A 73 -7.75 -10.72 -7.81
CA GLU A 73 -9.02 -10.89 -7.11
C GLU A 73 -9.37 -9.62 -6.34
N HIS A 74 -10.64 -9.25 -6.27
CA HIS A 74 -11.06 -7.99 -5.67
C HIS A 74 -10.84 -7.95 -4.14
N CYS A 75 -9.80 -7.21 -3.73
CA CYS A 75 -9.51 -6.93 -2.33
C CYS A 75 -10.53 -5.99 -1.68
N LYS A 76 -11.39 -6.55 -0.82
CA LYS A 76 -12.36 -5.80 -0.01
C LYS A 76 -11.72 -5.03 1.15
N GLY A 77 -10.58 -5.52 1.67
CA GLY A 77 -9.87 -4.86 2.76
C GLY A 77 -9.37 -3.48 2.34
N MET A 78 -8.62 -3.43 1.24
CA MET A 78 -8.16 -2.17 0.67
C MET A 78 -9.30 -1.30 0.14
N GLU A 79 -10.39 -1.88 -0.37
CA GLU A 79 -11.58 -1.13 -0.78
C GLU A 79 -12.13 -0.27 0.37
N GLY A 80 -12.29 -0.87 1.56
CA GLY A 80 -12.71 -0.15 2.75
C GLY A 80 -11.75 0.97 3.14
N LEU A 81 -10.44 0.69 3.14
CA LEU A 81 -9.41 1.69 3.47
C LEU A 81 -9.39 2.86 2.46
N VAL A 82 -9.56 2.59 1.17
CA VAL A 82 -9.64 3.61 0.12
C VAL A 82 -10.91 4.44 0.24
N ALA A 83 -12.03 3.82 0.63
CA ALA A 83 -13.28 4.52 0.89
C ALA A 83 -13.13 5.48 2.09
N GLU A 84 -12.57 5.01 3.21
CA GLU A 84 -12.24 5.85 4.37
C GLU A 84 -11.30 7.00 3.98
N ALA A 85 -10.20 6.69 3.27
CA ALA A 85 -9.24 7.70 2.83
C ALA A 85 -9.88 8.77 1.95
N THR A 86 -10.79 8.37 1.05
CA THR A 86 -11.50 9.29 0.15
C THR A 86 -12.45 10.19 0.92
N LYS A 87 -13.22 9.63 1.86
CA LYS A 87 -14.14 10.36 2.73
C LYS A 87 -13.40 11.36 3.61
N HIS A 88 -12.40 10.90 4.37
CA HIS A 88 -11.66 11.73 5.31
C HIS A 88 -10.92 12.86 4.60
N THR A 89 -10.28 12.62 3.45
CA THR A 89 -9.49 13.66 2.75
C THR A 89 -10.33 14.54 1.80
N GLY A 90 -11.58 14.15 1.53
CA GLY A 90 -12.48 14.80 0.58
C GLY A 90 -13.59 15.61 1.23
N GLU A 91 -14.27 15.00 2.19
CA GLU A 91 -15.50 15.53 2.80
C GLU A 91 -15.25 16.11 4.19
N GLU A 92 -14.40 15.44 4.99
CA GLU A 92 -14.22 15.78 6.41
C GLU A 92 -12.99 16.65 6.68
N ALA A 93 -11.95 16.56 5.85
CA ALA A 93 -10.75 17.37 6.00
C ALA A 93 -10.93 18.82 5.53
N PRO A 94 -10.16 19.76 6.10
CA PRO A 94 -10.06 21.12 5.57
C PRO A 94 -9.71 21.13 4.08
N LYS A 95 -10.21 22.14 3.35
CA LYS A 95 -10.00 22.26 1.90
C LYS A 95 -8.52 22.31 1.50
N LYS A 96 -7.63 22.79 2.39
CA LYS A 96 -6.18 22.91 2.18
C LYS A 96 -5.47 23.14 3.51
N GLY A 97 -4.14 23.05 3.49
CA GLY A 97 -3.27 23.40 4.61
C GLY A 97 -2.82 22.20 5.43
N PRO A 98 -2.04 22.43 6.50
CA PRO A 98 -1.28 21.39 7.17
C PRO A 98 -2.16 20.34 7.87
N VAL A 99 -3.34 20.71 8.36
CA VAL A 99 -4.32 19.75 8.92
C VAL A 99 -4.79 18.77 7.84
N ARG A 100 -4.98 19.20 6.59
CA ARG A 100 -5.33 18.30 5.48
C ARG A 100 -4.20 17.33 5.17
N ASP A 101 -2.97 17.83 5.17
CA ASP A 101 -1.78 17.00 4.94
C ASP A 101 -1.60 15.96 6.05
N ALA A 102 -1.92 16.31 7.31
CA ALA A 102 -1.94 15.37 8.42
C ALA A 102 -2.98 14.26 8.21
N VAL A 103 -4.18 14.59 7.73
CA VAL A 103 -5.20 13.59 7.37
C VAL A 103 -4.70 12.69 6.22
N ILE A 104 -4.08 13.27 5.19
CA ILE A 104 -3.51 12.50 4.07
C ILE A 104 -2.47 11.50 4.57
N ILE A 105 -1.56 11.94 5.45
CA ILE A 105 -0.55 11.09 6.08
C ILE A 105 -1.21 9.94 6.83
N ALA A 106 -2.17 10.23 7.72
CA ALA A 106 -2.83 9.21 8.51
C ALA A 106 -3.52 8.14 7.64
N GLN A 107 -4.15 8.55 6.54
CA GLN A 107 -4.81 7.60 5.62
C GLN A 107 -3.81 6.81 4.77
N TYR A 108 -2.72 7.44 4.34
CA TYR A 108 -1.62 6.76 3.65
C TYR A 108 -1.00 5.66 4.52
N GLN A 109 -0.73 5.94 5.80
CA GLN A 109 -0.12 4.96 6.71
C GLN A 109 -1.02 3.74 6.92
N ARG A 110 -2.34 3.94 7.09
CA ARG A 110 -3.29 2.81 7.22
C ARG A 110 -3.25 1.87 6.00
N MET A 111 -3.27 2.44 4.79
CA MET A 111 -3.15 1.65 3.55
C MET A 111 -1.77 0.97 3.44
N SER A 112 -0.71 1.66 3.85
CA SER A 112 0.66 1.11 3.82
C SER A 112 0.85 -0.04 4.81
N HIS A 113 0.26 0.04 6.00
CA HIS A 113 0.29 -1.02 7.01
C HIS A 113 -0.49 -2.26 6.56
N TYR A 114 -1.60 -2.08 5.82
CA TYR A 114 -2.26 -3.20 5.15
C TYR A 114 -1.32 -3.90 4.16
N GLY A 115 -0.60 -3.12 3.34
CA GLY A 115 0.41 -3.66 2.42
C GLY A 115 1.55 -4.38 3.14
N ILE A 116 2.09 -3.82 4.21
CA ILE A 116 3.13 -4.45 5.05
C ILE A 116 2.66 -5.81 5.56
N ALA A 117 1.45 -5.88 6.11
CA ALA A 117 0.89 -7.11 6.64
C ALA A 117 0.69 -8.17 5.55
N GLY A 118 0.09 -7.80 4.41
CA GLY A 118 -0.17 -8.74 3.32
C GLY A 118 1.11 -9.21 2.62
N PHE A 119 2.00 -8.31 2.21
CA PHE A 119 3.28 -8.69 1.59
C PHE A 119 4.17 -9.49 2.55
N GLY A 120 4.17 -9.16 3.85
CA GLY A 120 4.89 -9.93 4.87
C GLY A 120 4.34 -11.35 5.03
N THR A 121 3.02 -11.49 4.99
CA THR A 121 2.34 -12.80 5.03
C THR A 121 2.64 -13.63 3.79
N ALA A 122 2.53 -13.03 2.59
CA ALA A 122 2.89 -13.69 1.34
C ALA A 122 4.37 -14.14 1.32
N ALA A 123 5.29 -13.32 1.84
CA ALA A 123 6.69 -13.70 1.97
C ALA A 123 6.87 -14.90 2.91
N ALA A 124 6.17 -14.93 4.04
CA ALA A 124 6.21 -16.06 4.96
C ALA A 124 5.70 -17.36 4.30
N PHE A 125 4.64 -17.28 3.50
CA PHE A 125 4.13 -18.42 2.73
C PHE A 125 5.14 -18.89 1.69
N ALA A 126 5.73 -17.98 0.90
CA ALA A 126 6.77 -18.31 -0.07
C ALA A 126 7.95 -19.03 0.60
N LYS A 127 8.38 -18.58 1.79
CA LYS A 127 9.41 -19.24 2.59
C LYS A 127 8.99 -20.65 3.02
N GLY A 128 7.75 -20.82 3.49
CA GLY A 128 7.21 -22.12 3.88
C GLY A 128 7.10 -23.12 2.73
N LEU A 129 6.86 -22.63 1.51
CA LEU A 129 6.79 -23.40 0.27
C LEU A 129 8.16 -23.68 -0.36
N GLY A 130 9.25 -23.15 0.20
CA GLY A 130 10.60 -23.29 -0.37
C GLY A 130 10.87 -22.42 -1.61
N LEU A 131 10.02 -21.42 -1.88
CA LEU A 131 10.13 -20.50 -3.02
C LEU A 131 11.08 -19.35 -2.67
N ALA A 132 12.39 -19.64 -2.72
CA ALA A 132 13.41 -18.72 -2.22
C ALA A 132 13.47 -17.37 -2.97
N ASP A 133 13.20 -17.34 -4.27
CA ASP A 133 13.25 -16.11 -5.06
C ASP A 133 11.98 -15.27 -4.89
N ASP A 134 10.82 -15.90 -4.83
CA ASP A 134 9.55 -15.28 -4.42
C ASP A 134 9.69 -14.60 -3.04
N TYR A 135 10.25 -15.31 -2.07
CA TYR A 135 10.51 -14.78 -0.73
C TYR A 135 11.37 -13.52 -0.77
N LYS A 136 12.47 -13.53 -1.53
CA LYS A 136 13.36 -12.36 -1.66
C LYS A 136 12.64 -11.18 -2.30
N ALA A 137 11.87 -11.42 -3.36
CA ALA A 137 11.14 -10.38 -4.07
C ALA A 137 10.09 -9.71 -3.17
N LEU A 138 9.31 -10.51 -2.45
CA LEU A 138 8.29 -10.03 -1.52
C LEU A 138 8.93 -9.29 -0.33
N GLN A 139 10.01 -9.81 0.25
CA GLN A 139 10.72 -9.11 1.34
C GLN A 139 11.35 -7.79 0.91
N ALA A 140 11.83 -7.70 -0.33
CA ALA A 140 12.32 -6.44 -0.88
C ALA A 140 11.18 -5.40 -0.96
N ALA A 141 9.98 -5.82 -1.38
CA ALA A 141 8.80 -4.96 -1.37
C ALA A 141 8.42 -4.54 0.06
N VAL A 142 8.37 -5.47 1.03
CA VAL A 142 8.11 -5.17 2.44
C VAL A 142 9.06 -4.11 2.97
N LYS A 143 10.37 -4.26 2.72
CA LYS A 143 11.39 -3.29 3.17
C LYS A 143 11.18 -1.91 2.56
N GLU A 144 10.82 -1.84 1.28
CA GLU A 144 10.53 -0.59 0.59
C GLU A 144 9.29 0.10 1.16
N ILE A 145 8.21 -0.65 1.43
CA ILE A 145 6.98 -0.12 2.03
C ILE A 145 7.25 0.40 3.46
N TYR A 146 7.99 -0.36 4.27
CA TYR A 146 8.41 0.10 5.61
C TYR A 146 9.24 1.39 5.55
N GLY A 147 10.17 1.51 4.60
CA GLY A 147 10.97 2.72 4.43
C GLY A 147 10.12 3.95 4.13
N ASN A 148 9.07 3.78 3.31
CA ASN A 148 8.13 4.86 3.03
C ASN A 148 7.28 5.23 4.26
N ASP A 149 6.80 4.25 5.03
CA ASP A 149 6.04 4.49 6.26
C ASP A 149 6.87 5.21 7.34
N ASP A 150 8.14 4.82 7.51
CA ASP A 150 9.08 5.51 8.41
C ASP A 150 9.34 6.95 7.98
N TYR A 151 9.55 7.19 6.68
CA TYR A 151 9.71 8.54 6.14
C TYR A 151 8.47 9.41 6.39
N VAL A 152 7.27 8.84 6.19
CA VAL A 152 6.01 9.55 6.43
C VAL A 152 5.78 9.85 7.90
N SER A 153 6.15 8.93 8.79
CA SER A 153 6.11 9.16 10.24
C SER A 153 6.98 10.34 10.64
N LYS A 154 8.21 10.41 10.11
CA LYS A 154 9.10 11.57 10.32
C LYS A 154 8.49 12.86 9.81
N LEU A 155 7.92 12.85 8.60
CA LEU A 155 7.27 14.04 8.04
C LEU A 155 6.08 14.53 8.88
N ALA A 156 5.30 13.58 9.45
CA ALA A 156 4.24 13.89 10.38
C ALA A 156 4.79 14.61 11.61
N GLU A 157 5.81 14.07 12.26
CA GLU A 157 6.38 14.58 13.50
C GLU A 157 7.15 15.91 13.34
N THR A 158 7.86 16.10 12.23
CA THR A 158 8.81 17.21 12.08
C THR A 158 8.23 18.44 11.39
N THR A 159 7.20 18.28 10.58
CA THR A 159 6.72 19.36 9.69
C THR A 159 5.23 19.49 9.77
N VAL A 160 4.50 18.43 9.42
CA VAL A 160 3.06 18.53 9.17
C VAL A 160 2.29 18.71 10.47
N ASN A 161 2.60 17.94 11.52
CA ASN A 161 1.91 18.08 12.82
C ASN A 161 2.28 19.39 13.52
N LEU A 162 3.54 19.86 13.39
CA LEU A 162 3.93 21.16 13.94
C LEU A 162 3.15 22.30 13.29
N GLN A 163 3.07 22.30 11.95
CA GLN A 163 2.29 23.29 11.22
C GLN A 163 0.78 23.18 11.48
N ALA A 164 0.27 21.98 11.75
CA ALA A 164 -1.14 21.74 12.04
C ALA A 164 -1.52 22.16 13.47
N LYS A 165 -0.59 22.05 14.43
CA LYS A 165 -0.82 22.41 15.84
C LYS A 165 -1.03 23.92 16.04
N ASP A 166 -0.34 24.75 15.25
CA ASP A 166 -0.33 26.21 15.42
C ASP A 166 -1.37 26.92 14.51
N ARG A 167 -2.45 26.22 14.13
CA ARG A 167 -3.49 26.67 13.18
C ARG A 167 -4.86 26.84 13.80
#